data_AF-A0A9E1ZSI4-F1
#
_entry.id   AF-A0A9E1ZSI4-F1
#
_cell.length_a   1.000
_cell.length_b   1.000
_cell.length_c   1.000
_cell.angle_alpha   90.00
_cell.angle_beta   90.00
_cell.angle_gamma   90.00
#
_symmetry.space_group_name_H-M   'P 1'
#
loop_
_entity.id
_entity.type
_entity.pdbx_description
1 polymer ?
#
loop_
_entity_poly.entity_id
_entity_poly.type
_entity_poly.pdbx_seq_one_letter_code
_entity_poly.pdbx_strand_id
1 'polypeptide(L)'
;WMLNKKGFVEIVQCKQKVNRISKTELITFSKTMKQQHAEHGHYWAPGGFTQPAIDYAEEKNMRLYESVHIRRLIVKIAHKD
;
A
#
# COMPACT_ATOMS: atom_id res chain seq x y z
N TRP A 1 7.42 5.93 -8.09
CA TRP A 1 7.29 4.56 -8.64
C TRP A 1 8.64 3.88 -8.54
N MET A 2 8.67 2.56 -8.58
CA MET A 2 9.90 1.76 -8.54
C MET A 2 9.79 0.60 -9.53
N LEU A 3 10.92 0.09 -10.02
CA LEU A 3 10.95 -1.14 -10.80
C LEU A 3 11.26 -2.31 -9.89
N ASN A 4 10.47 -3.37 -9.97
CA ASN A 4 10.81 -4.61 -9.28
C ASN A 4 11.90 -5.38 -10.03
N LYS A 5 12.39 -6.47 -9.41
CA LYS A 5 13.47 -7.30 -9.99
C LYS A 5 13.12 -7.95 -11.33
N LYS A 6 11.84 -7.98 -11.69
CA LYS A 6 11.34 -8.51 -12.97
C LYS A 6 11.13 -7.41 -14.03
N GLY A 7 11.43 -6.15 -13.70
CA GLY A 7 11.27 -5.01 -14.60
C GLY A 7 9.86 -4.42 -14.65
N PHE A 8 8.95 -4.83 -13.76
CA PHE A 8 7.61 -4.25 -13.70
C PHE A 8 7.55 -3.02 -12.79
N VAL A 9 6.67 -2.09 -13.14
CA VAL A 9 6.43 -0.87 -12.36
C VAL A 9 5.57 -1.20 -11.14
N GLU A 10 6.03 -0.74 -9.98
CA GLU A 10 5.29 -0.76 -8.71
C GLU A 10 5.12 0.67 -8.21
N ILE A 11 3.93 0.98 -7.67
CA ILE A 11 3.68 2.27 -7.03
C ILE A 11 3.55 2.08 -5.54
N VAL A 12 4.25 2.92 -4.80
CA VAL A 12 4.14 3.03 -3.35
C VAL A 12 3.48 4.37 -3.02
N GLN A 13 2.46 4.34 -2.17
CA GLN A 13 1.89 5.53 -1.55
C GLN A 13 1.90 5.40 -0.03
N CYS A 14 2.39 6.44 0.63
CA CYS A 14 2.45 6.53 2.09
C CYS A 14 1.53 7.64 2.59
N LYS A 15 0.66 7.32 3.55
CA LYS A 15 -0.23 8.27 4.22
C LYS A 15 -0.06 8.19 5.73
N GLN A 16 0.49 9.25 6.31
CA GLN A 16 0.57 9.41 7.76
C GLN A 16 -0.68 10.14 8.24
N LYS A 17 -1.75 9.39 8.53
CA LYS A 17 -2.96 9.92 9.18
C LYS A 17 -3.52 8.92 10.18
N VAL A 18 -4.24 9.44 11.17
CA VAL A 18 -4.85 8.64 12.25
C VAL A 18 -6.13 7.94 11.77
N ASN A 19 -6.87 8.58 10.85
CA ASN A 19 -8.12 8.03 10.34
C ASN A 19 -7.88 6.87 9.38
N ARG A 20 -8.81 5.89 9.41
CA ARG A 20 -8.81 4.78 8.46
C ARG A 20 -8.92 5.27 7.02
N ILE A 21 -8.22 4.62 6.11
CA ILE A 21 -8.30 4.86 4.67
C ILE A 21 -9.62 4.30 4.12
N SER A 22 -10.32 5.12 3.35
CA SER A 22 -11.59 4.75 2.72
C SER A 22 -11.39 4.10 1.36
N LYS A 23 -12.42 3.39 0.86
CA LYS A 23 -12.46 2.85 -0.50
C LYS A 23 -12.24 3.93 -1.56
N THR A 24 -12.80 5.13 -1.39
CA THR A 24 -12.65 6.25 -2.32
C THR A 24 -11.20 6.65 -2.52
N GLU A 25 -10.40 6.63 -1.45
CA GLU A 25 -8.96 6.91 -1.54
C GLU A 25 -8.22 5.83 -2.33
N LEU A 26 -8.57 4.55 -2.14
CA LEU A 26 -7.97 3.46 -2.91
C LEU A 26 -8.42 3.45 -4.38
N ILE A 27 -9.63 3.90 -4.69
CA ILE A 27 -10.05 4.11 -6.09
C ILE A 27 -9.14 5.13 -6.78
N THR A 28 -8.86 6.26 -6.11
CA THR A 28 -7.95 7.28 -6.64
C THR A 28 -6.56 6.70 -6.85
N PHE A 29 -6.06 5.91 -5.91
CA PHE A 29 -4.77 5.22 -6.04
C PHE A 29 -4.76 4.20 -7.20
N SER A 30 -5.82 3.43 -7.38
CA SER A 30 -5.98 2.49 -8.51
C SER A 30 -5.89 3.19 -9.86
N LYS A 31 -6.49 4.38 -9.98
CA LYS A 31 -6.38 5.20 -11.20
C LYS A 31 -4.93 5.59 -11.48
N THR A 32 -4.18 5.98 -10.44
CA THR A 32 -2.75 6.28 -10.57
C THR A 32 -1.95 5.04 -10.99
N MET A 33 -2.21 3.87 -10.40
CA MET A 33 -1.59 2.61 -10.83
C MET A 33 -1.80 2.34 -12.32
N LYS A 34 -3.06 2.46 -12.78
CA LYS A 34 -3.40 2.25 -14.19
C LYS A 34 -2.69 3.24 -15.12
N GLN A 35 -2.66 4.52 -14.75
CA GLN A 35 -2.01 5.57 -15.56
C GLN A 35 -0.49 5.36 -15.71
N GLN A 36 0.15 4.75 -14.72
CA GLN A 36 1.59 4.49 -14.73
C GLN A 36 1.93 3.06 -15.18
N HIS A 37 0.95 2.32 -15.70
CA HIS A 37 1.11 0.91 -16.08
C HIS A 37 1.73 0.04 -14.97
N ALA A 38 1.37 0.34 -13.71
CA ALA A 38 1.88 -0.38 -12.57
C ALA A 38 1.17 -1.73 -12.41
N GLU A 39 1.95 -2.79 -12.25
CA GLU A 39 1.45 -4.14 -12.01
C GLU A 39 0.93 -4.29 -10.57
N HIS A 40 1.63 -3.66 -9.62
CA HIS A 40 1.33 -3.75 -8.19
C HIS A 40 1.30 -2.39 -7.51
N GLY A 41 0.44 -2.30 -6.49
CA GLY A 41 0.32 -1.13 -5.61
C GLY A 41 0.66 -1.47 -4.17
N HIS A 42 1.37 -0.57 -3.50
CA HIS A 42 1.69 -0.66 -2.08
C HIS A 42 1.15 0.57 -1.35
N TYR A 43 0.20 0.36 -0.43
CA TYR A 43 -0.41 1.46 0.31
C TYR A 43 -0.11 1.37 1.79
N TRP A 44 0.57 2.37 2.32
CA TRP A 44 1.01 2.42 3.71
C TRP A 44 0.16 3.43 4.49
N ALA A 45 -0.56 2.94 5.50
CA ALA A 45 -1.42 3.76 6.33
C ALA A 45 -1.44 3.24 7.78
N PRO A 46 -0.72 3.89 8.73
CA PRO A 46 -0.72 3.48 10.13
C PRO A 46 -2.11 3.46 10.76
N GLY A 47 -2.99 4.41 10.39
CA GLY A 47 -4.37 4.48 10.85
C GLY A 47 -5.29 3.35 10.38
N GLY A 48 -4.80 2.46 9.51
CA GLY A 48 -5.53 1.28 9.03
C GLY A 48 -6.49 1.58 7.87
N PHE A 49 -7.31 0.59 7.53
CA PHE A 49 -8.24 0.63 6.39
C PHE A 49 -9.67 0.30 6.83
N THR A 50 -10.67 0.81 6.11
CA THR A 50 -12.06 0.35 6.29
C THR A 50 -12.27 -0.98 5.59
N GLN A 51 -13.25 -1.79 6.01
CA GLN A 51 -13.54 -3.08 5.36
C GLN A 51 -13.80 -2.94 3.85
N PRO A 52 -14.61 -1.95 3.37
CA PRO A 52 -14.79 -1.76 1.94
C PRO A 52 -13.51 -1.39 1.17
N ALA A 53 -12.50 -0.83 1.85
CA ALA A 53 -11.21 -0.54 1.27
C ALA A 53 -10.36 -1.82 1.15
N ILE A 54 -10.42 -2.69 2.17
CA ILE A 54 -9.75 -4.00 2.17
C ILE A 54 -10.31 -4.86 1.02
N ASP A 55 -11.63 -5.02 0.95
CA ASP A 55 -12.30 -5.80 -0.10
C ASP A 55 -11.91 -5.29 -1.50
N TYR A 56 -11.87 -3.96 -1.68
CA TYR A 56 -11.47 -3.36 -2.95
C TYR A 56 -9.99 -3.59 -3.29
N ALA A 57 -9.10 -3.62 -2.29
CA ALA A 57 -7.67 -3.82 -2.51
C ALA A 57 -7.34 -5.24 -3.00
N GLU A 58 -8.06 -6.25 -2.48
CA GLU A 58 -7.92 -7.65 -2.89
C GLU A 58 -8.21 -7.85 -4.39
N GLU A 59 -9.18 -7.11 -4.94
CA GLU A 59 -9.52 -7.14 -6.37
C GLU A 59 -8.53 -6.39 -7.28
N LYS A 60 -7.62 -5.58 -6.73
CA LYS A 60 -6.82 -4.59 -7.49
C LYS A 60 -5.31 -4.77 -7.41
N ASN A 61 -4.82 -5.95 -7.03
CA ASN A 61 -3.39 -6.22 -6.84
C ASN A 61 -2.71 -5.18 -5.92
N MET A 62 -3.42 -4.74 -4.88
CA MET A 62 -2.93 -3.78 -3.92
C MET A 62 -2.57 -4.48 -2.61
N ARG A 63 -1.39 -4.17 -2.11
CA ARG A 63 -0.94 -4.62 -0.79
C ARG A 63 -1.06 -3.48 0.21
N LEU A 64 -1.79 -3.74 1.29
CA LEU A 64 -2.08 -2.78 2.35
C LEU A 64 -1.12 -3.00 3.54
N TYR A 65 -0.56 -1.91 4.06
CA TYR A 65 0.39 -1.93 5.17
C TYR A 65 -0.11 -1.03 6.30
N GLU A 66 -0.63 -1.67 7.33
CA GLU A 66 -1.06 -1.04 8.59
C GLU A 66 0.06 -0.95 9.64
N SER A 67 -0.23 -0.31 10.77
CA SER A 67 0.67 -0.17 11.92
C SER A 67 1.37 -1.46 12.34
N VAL A 68 0.65 -2.59 12.38
CA VAL A 68 1.23 -3.89 12.78
C VAL A 68 2.32 -4.35 11.79
N HIS A 69 2.11 -4.14 10.50
CA HIS A 69 3.07 -4.49 9.45
C HIS A 69 4.31 -3.61 9.54
N ILE A 70 4.10 -2.31 9.76
CA ILE A 70 5.17 -1.32 9.88
C ILE A 70 6.05 -1.63 11.10
N ARG A 71 5.45 -1.90 12.26
CA ARG A 71 6.19 -2.25 13.49
C ARG A 71 7.02 -3.52 13.31
N ARG A 72 6.47 -4.56 12.68
CA ARG A 72 7.20 -5.80 12.39
C ARG A 72 8.43 -5.57 11.52
N LEU A 73 8.32 -4.68 10.53
CA LEU A 73 9.45 -4.31 9.68
C LEU A 73 10.54 -3.56 10.44
N ILE A 74 10.16 -2.61 11.29
CA ILE A 74 11.11 -1.86 12.12
C ILE A 74 11.90 -2.80 13.03
N VAL A 75 11.23 -3.71 13.75
CA VAL A 75 11.88 -4.70 14.61
C VAL A 75 12.85 -5.57 13.81
N LYS A 76 12.44 -6.04 12.63
CA LYS A 76 13.27 -6.90 11.78
C LYS A 76 14.54 -6.20 11.27
N ILE A 77 14.46 -4.89 11.01
CA ILE A 77 15.62 -4.09 10.59
C ILE A 77 16.54 -3.87 11.80
N ALA A 78 15.99 -3.52 12.96
CA ALA A 78 16.77 -3.24 14.17
C ALA A 78 17.54 -4.46 14.74
N HIS A 79 17.20 -5.69 14.35
CA HIS A 79 17.91 -6.91 14.78
C HIS A 79 18.85 -7.45 13.69
N LYS A 80 19.06 -6.70 12.61
CA LYS A 80 19.98 -7.04 11.52
C LYS A 80 21.26 -6.19 11.52
N ASP A 81 21.34 -5.25 12.46
CA ASP A 81 22.55 -4.49 12.83
C ASP A 81 23.12 -5.06 14.13
#